data_AF-A0A382RZR3-F1
#
_entry.id   AF-A0A382RZR3-F1
#
_cell.length_a   1.000
_cell.length_b   1.000
_cell.length_c   1.000
_cell.angle_alpha   90.00
_cell.angle_beta   90.00
_cell.angle_gamma   90.00
#
_symmetry.space_group_name_H-M   'P 1'
#
loop_
_entity.id
_entity.type
_entity.pdbx_description
1 polymer ?
#
loop_
_entity_poly.entity_id
_entity_poly.type
_entity_poly.pdbx_seq_one_letter_code
_entity_poly.pdbx_strand_id
1 'polypeptide(L)'
;MKNKTSQSGFTLIELIAVMVILGILAAVIIPRISTITSGAYESNVRNMYGLIKNEVNAQAIKAAMSGGSQGHLETYPDVDEVGGDYLNVNYFADLWVDDYDPDMWSSFTMPQCYVNTTNGSGAYTAVGAVLFMYHPHGRPVGPVVITEDGSGTPKKKTDGTEGGEAGASTSKEDIYWIYYAPRTSVAGAAAGRQTDSFVMAAWVDVQEGDNWTFGGSIAANGTPAAGTDVVIDDLSYMRDP
;
A
#
# COMPACT_ATOMS: atom_id res chain seq x y z
N MET A 1 1.76 -56.88 -47.34
CA MET A 1 1.14 -57.36 -46.09
C MET A 1 1.13 -56.19 -45.11
N LYS A 2 -0.04 -55.71 -44.65
CA LYS A 2 -0.14 -54.59 -43.69
C LYS A 2 -0.26 -55.20 -42.28
N ASN A 3 0.78 -55.03 -41.45
CA ASN A 3 0.74 -55.43 -40.05
C ASN A 3 -0.16 -54.47 -39.28
N LYS A 4 -1.30 -54.95 -38.77
CA LYS A 4 -2.09 -54.23 -37.77
C LYS A 4 -1.41 -54.43 -36.42
N THR A 5 -0.76 -53.40 -35.89
CA THR A 5 -0.30 -53.37 -34.51
C THR A 5 -1.53 -53.29 -33.60
N SER A 6 -1.69 -54.26 -32.71
CA SER A 6 -2.70 -54.23 -31.66
C SER A 6 -2.34 -53.11 -30.67
N GLN A 7 -3.15 -52.04 -30.61
CA GLN A 7 -3.05 -51.13 -29.47
C GLN A 7 -3.58 -51.84 -28.23
N SER A 8 -2.69 -52.06 -27.25
CA SER A 8 -3.09 -52.49 -25.91
C SER A 8 -3.88 -51.35 -25.27
N GLY A 9 -5.16 -51.56 -25.00
CA GLY A 9 -5.96 -50.59 -24.24
C GLY A 9 -5.43 -50.45 -22.81
N PHE A 10 -5.55 -49.25 -22.25
CA PHE A 10 -5.26 -49.00 -20.83
C PHE A 10 -6.16 -49.85 -19.93
N THR A 11 -5.62 -50.41 -18.86
CA THR A 11 -6.39 -51.14 -17.86
C THR A 11 -7.05 -50.18 -16.87
N LEU A 12 -8.20 -50.60 -16.30
CA LEU A 12 -8.90 -49.81 -15.29
C LEU A 12 -8.06 -49.58 -14.03
N ILE A 13 -7.20 -50.55 -13.67
CA ILE A 13 -6.33 -50.42 -12.50
C ILE A 13 -5.23 -49.38 -12.69
N GLU A 14 -4.67 -49.25 -13.90
CA GLU A 14 -3.70 -48.21 -14.22
C GLU A 14 -4.32 -46.81 -14.11
N LEU A 15 -5.56 -46.67 -14.57
CA LEU A 15 -6.28 -45.40 -14.49
C LEU A 15 -6.59 -45.00 -13.03
N ILE A 16 -6.99 -45.96 -12.19
CA ILE A 16 -7.18 -45.73 -10.74
C ILE A 16 -5.86 -45.37 -10.07
N ALA A 17 -4.77 -46.09 -10.37
CA ALA A 17 -3.47 -45.81 -9.78
C ALA A 17 -3.00 -44.38 -10.08
N VAL A 18 -3.19 -43.90 -11.32
CA VAL A 18 -2.88 -42.52 -11.71
C VAL A 18 -3.74 -41.52 -10.95
N MET A 19 -5.06 -41.75 -10.85
CA MET A 19 -5.97 -40.87 -10.10
C MET A 19 -5.60 -40.77 -8.61
N VAL A 20 -5.22 -41.89 -7.99
CA VAL A 20 -4.77 -41.93 -6.59
C VAL A 20 -3.48 -41.14 -6.42
N ILE A 21 -2.49 -41.33 -7.31
CA ILE A 21 -1.23 -40.58 -7.28
C ILE A 21 -1.50 -39.07 -7.43
N LEU A 22 -2.30 -38.66 -8.41
CA LEU A 22 -2.67 -37.25 -8.61
C LEU A 22 -3.42 -36.68 -7.41
N GLY A 23 -4.31 -37.47 -6.78
CA GLY A 23 -5.01 -37.06 -5.56
C GLY A 23 -4.06 -36.78 -4.39
N ILE A 24 -3.07 -37.65 -4.16
CA ILE A 24 -2.06 -37.46 -3.11
C ILE A 24 -1.16 -36.25 -3.42
N LEU A 25 -0.72 -36.12 -4.68
CA LEU A 25 0.11 -34.99 -5.11
C LEU A 25 -0.63 -33.66 -4.92
N ALA A 26 -1.90 -33.58 -5.33
CA ALA A 26 -2.71 -32.38 -5.16
C ALA A 26 -2.87 -31.99 -3.68
N ALA A 27 -3.14 -32.97 -2.81
CA ALA A 27 -3.33 -32.74 -1.38
C ALA A 27 -2.09 -32.13 -0.69
N VAL A 28 -0.88 -32.47 -1.16
CA VAL A 28 0.38 -31.93 -0.60
C VAL A 28 0.79 -30.62 -1.26
N ILE A 29 0.53 -30.45 -2.56
CA ILE A 29 0.99 -29.30 -3.33
C ILE A 29 0.12 -28.05 -3.09
N ILE A 30 -1.21 -28.20 -2.99
CA ILE A 30 -2.14 -27.07 -2.86
C ILE A 30 -1.85 -26.19 -1.64
N PRO A 31 -1.70 -26.73 -0.40
CA PRO A 31 -1.41 -25.90 0.76
C PRO A 31 -0.08 -25.13 0.61
N ARG A 32 0.91 -25.77 0.00
CA ARG A 32 2.25 -25.17 -0.19
C ARG A 32 2.21 -24.02 -1.19
N ILE A 33 1.49 -24.16 -2.30
CA ILE A 33 1.34 -23.08 -3.30
C ILE A 33 0.69 -21.84 -2.67
N SER A 34 -0.37 -22.01 -1.89
CA SER A 34 -1.03 -20.90 -1.19
C SER A 34 -0.07 -20.14 -0.27
N THR A 35 0.72 -20.84 0.56
CA THR A 35 1.71 -20.16 1.45
C THR A 35 2.85 -19.45 0.70
N ILE A 36 3.21 -19.91 -0.50
CA ILE A 36 4.27 -19.30 -1.31
C ILE A 36 3.75 -18.01 -1.96
N THR A 37 2.49 -18.00 -2.40
CA THR A 37 1.87 -16.83 -3.03
C THR A 37 1.67 -15.68 -2.05
N SER A 38 1.14 -15.94 -0.85
CA SER A 38 1.02 -14.91 0.19
C SER A 38 2.38 -14.34 0.63
N GLY A 39 3.40 -15.19 0.78
CA GLY A 39 4.76 -14.74 1.09
C GLY A 39 5.39 -13.90 -0.04
N ALA A 40 5.03 -14.15 -1.30
CA ALA A 40 5.48 -13.33 -2.42
C ALA A 40 4.81 -11.94 -2.42
N TYR A 41 3.52 -11.88 -2.07
CA TYR A 41 2.78 -10.62 -1.94
C TYR A 41 3.37 -9.75 -0.82
N GLU A 42 3.57 -10.30 0.37
CA GLU A 42 4.22 -9.58 1.47
C GLU A 42 5.63 -9.11 1.10
N SER A 43 6.41 -9.94 0.38
CA SER A 43 7.74 -9.55 -0.10
C SER A 43 7.69 -8.34 -1.05
N ASN A 44 6.68 -8.29 -1.93
CA ASN A 44 6.46 -7.14 -2.83
C ASN A 44 6.16 -5.86 -2.03
N VAL A 45 5.23 -5.95 -1.07
CA VAL A 45 4.87 -4.84 -0.18
C VAL A 45 6.07 -4.33 0.61
N ARG A 46 6.91 -5.23 1.14
CA ARG A 46 8.14 -4.88 1.86
C ARG A 46 9.14 -4.15 0.98
N ASN A 47 9.28 -4.57 -0.28
CA ASN A 47 10.13 -3.89 -1.25
C ASN A 47 9.61 -2.47 -1.52
N MET A 48 8.33 -2.34 -1.90
CA MET A 48 7.71 -1.05 -2.17
C MET A 48 7.78 -0.12 -0.96
N TYR A 49 7.53 -0.62 0.25
CA TYR A 49 7.68 0.13 1.50
C TYR A 49 9.11 0.68 1.68
N GLY A 50 10.13 -0.16 1.44
CA GLY A 50 11.52 0.27 1.49
C GLY A 50 11.87 1.32 0.45
N LEU A 51 11.34 1.19 -0.78
CA LEU A 51 11.51 2.16 -1.86
C LEU A 51 10.89 3.51 -1.49
N ILE A 52 9.59 3.53 -1.13
CA ILE A 52 8.88 4.75 -0.73
C ILE A 52 9.61 5.43 0.44
N LYS A 53 10.06 4.66 1.44
CA LYS A 53 10.85 5.20 2.55
C LYS A 53 12.07 5.97 2.07
N ASN A 54 12.84 5.38 1.16
CA ASN A 54 14.07 5.98 0.66
C ASN A 54 13.77 7.24 -0.16
N GLU A 55 12.74 7.19 -1.00
CA GLU A 55 12.34 8.31 -1.86
C GLU A 55 11.83 9.50 -1.05
N VAL A 56 11.04 9.25 0.00
CA VAL A 56 10.60 10.32 0.89
C VAL A 56 11.78 10.99 1.61
N ASN A 57 12.79 10.21 2.05
CA ASN A 57 14.02 10.80 2.57
C ASN A 57 14.77 11.60 1.50
N ALA A 58 14.82 11.13 0.25
CA ALA A 58 15.44 11.85 -0.86
C ALA A 58 14.74 13.18 -1.15
N GLN A 59 13.40 13.23 -1.08
CA GLN A 59 12.66 14.49 -1.20
C GLN A 59 12.99 15.47 -0.06
N ALA A 60 13.13 14.98 1.18
CA ALA A 60 13.53 15.83 2.31
C ALA A 60 14.95 16.39 2.15
N ILE A 61 15.89 15.59 1.66
CA ILE A 61 17.26 16.04 1.35
C ILE A 61 17.23 17.07 0.22
N LYS A 62 16.43 16.84 -0.82
CA LYS A 62 16.25 17.78 -1.92
C LYS A 62 15.71 19.12 -1.42
N ALA A 63 14.73 19.11 -0.51
CA ALA A 63 14.21 20.31 0.13
C ALA A 63 15.29 21.05 0.94
N ALA A 64 16.13 20.32 1.68
CA ALA A 64 17.26 20.91 2.39
C ALA A 64 18.27 21.58 1.43
N MET A 65 18.53 20.98 0.28
CA MET A 65 19.47 21.53 -0.71
C MET A 65 18.91 22.73 -1.47
N SER A 66 17.61 22.75 -1.76
CA SER A 66 16.95 23.81 -2.53
C SER A 66 16.35 24.94 -1.69
N GLY A 67 16.38 24.80 -0.36
CA GLY A 67 15.88 25.79 0.58
C GLY A 67 16.46 27.18 0.33
N GLY A 68 15.61 28.16 0.03
CA GLY A 68 16.02 29.55 -0.19
C GLY A 68 16.35 30.28 1.12
N SER A 69 16.00 31.57 1.21
CA SER A 69 16.21 32.37 2.44
C SER A 69 15.51 31.82 3.70
N GLN A 70 14.55 30.90 3.52
CA GLN A 70 13.80 30.24 4.59
C GLN A 70 14.59 29.08 5.26
N GLY A 71 15.75 28.69 4.71
CA GLY A 71 16.69 27.75 5.33
C GLY A 71 16.84 26.42 4.61
N HIS A 72 18.03 25.83 4.75
CA HIS A 72 18.45 24.53 4.21
C HIS A 72 18.09 23.40 5.17
N LEU A 73 16.79 23.15 5.37
CA LEU A 73 16.28 22.21 6.35
C LEU A 73 15.61 21.01 5.69
N GLU A 74 15.85 19.81 6.23
CA GLU A 74 15.10 18.62 5.84
C GLU A 74 13.63 18.83 6.18
N THR A 75 12.79 18.82 5.14
CA THR A 75 11.34 18.98 5.27
C THR A 75 10.69 17.89 4.44
N TYR A 76 9.89 17.06 5.08
CA TYR A 76 9.20 15.97 4.43
C TYR A 76 7.98 16.51 3.68
N PRO A 77 7.67 15.98 2.48
CA PRO A 77 6.58 16.51 1.68
C PRO A 77 5.23 16.40 2.38
N ASP A 78 4.55 17.54 2.51
CA ASP A 78 3.11 17.60 2.73
C ASP A 78 2.40 17.62 1.39
N VAL A 79 1.59 16.60 1.17
CA VAL A 79 0.89 16.39 -0.09
C VAL A 79 -0.22 17.41 -0.34
N ASP A 80 -0.65 18.13 0.70
CA ASP A 80 -1.62 19.22 0.58
C ASP A 80 -1.02 20.49 -0.02
N GLU A 81 0.31 20.64 0.02
CA GLU A 81 1.02 21.81 -0.50
C GLU A 81 1.57 21.62 -1.92
N VAL A 82 1.42 20.42 -2.49
CA VAL A 82 1.88 20.08 -3.84
C VAL A 82 0.84 20.57 -4.85
N GLY A 83 0.86 21.85 -5.22
CA GLY A 83 -0.08 22.39 -6.21
C GLY A 83 -0.13 21.58 -7.52
N GLY A 84 -1.26 21.63 -8.24
CA GLY A 84 -1.47 20.90 -9.50
C GLY A 84 -2.44 19.73 -9.35
N ASP A 85 -2.19 18.63 -10.07
CA ASP A 85 -3.06 17.46 -10.14
C ASP A 85 -2.76 16.42 -9.04
N TYR A 86 -2.29 16.87 -7.87
CA TYR A 86 -1.87 16.00 -6.75
C TYR A 86 -2.98 15.09 -6.19
N LEU A 87 -4.24 15.38 -6.52
CA LEU A 87 -5.40 14.54 -6.18
C LEU A 87 -5.62 13.39 -7.16
N ASN A 88 -4.92 13.38 -8.30
CA ASN A 88 -5.07 12.31 -9.27
C ASN A 88 -4.56 11.00 -8.69
N VAL A 89 -5.24 9.92 -9.05
CA VAL A 89 -4.78 8.56 -8.77
C VAL A 89 -3.37 8.41 -9.35
N ASN A 90 -2.51 7.76 -8.59
CA ASN A 90 -1.13 7.46 -8.94
C ASN A 90 -0.14 8.63 -8.93
N TYR A 91 -0.57 9.88 -8.68
CA TYR A 91 0.33 11.03 -8.71
C TYR A 91 1.61 10.86 -7.90
N PHE A 92 1.52 10.37 -6.65
CA PHE A 92 2.69 10.16 -5.81
C PHE A 92 3.46 8.87 -6.10
N ALA A 93 2.82 7.86 -6.68
CA ALA A 93 3.52 6.70 -7.22
C ALA A 93 4.37 7.09 -8.42
N ASP A 94 3.83 7.91 -9.34
CA ASP A 94 4.55 8.44 -10.49
C ASP A 94 5.66 9.42 -10.06
N LEU A 95 5.41 10.25 -9.04
CA LEU A 95 6.37 11.25 -8.58
C LEU A 95 7.53 10.67 -7.75
N TRP A 96 7.25 9.68 -6.89
CA TRP A 96 8.25 9.14 -5.96
C TRP A 96 8.83 7.82 -6.44
N VAL A 97 8.02 6.91 -6.95
CA VAL A 97 8.46 5.56 -7.28
C VAL A 97 8.87 5.45 -8.76
N ASP A 98 8.14 6.09 -9.67
CA ASP A 98 8.32 6.11 -11.13
C ASP A 98 8.20 4.72 -11.79
N ASP A 99 9.03 3.75 -11.38
CA ASP A 99 9.06 2.37 -11.87
C ASP A 99 8.25 1.42 -10.98
N TYR A 100 6.93 1.47 -11.11
CA TYR A 100 6.00 0.52 -10.48
C TYR A 100 5.04 -0.06 -11.51
N ASP A 101 4.40 -1.18 -11.16
CA ASP A 101 3.38 -1.81 -12.00
C ASP A 101 1.99 -1.18 -11.71
N PRO A 102 1.44 -0.34 -12.61
CA PRO A 102 0.15 0.33 -12.38
C PRO A 102 -1.06 -0.62 -12.44
N ASP A 103 -0.85 -1.86 -12.91
CA ASP A 103 -1.87 -2.92 -12.88
C ASP A 103 -1.91 -3.62 -11.52
N MET A 104 -0.87 -3.50 -10.69
CA MET A 104 -0.79 -4.12 -9.35
C MET A 104 -0.68 -3.12 -8.19
N TRP A 105 -0.35 -1.88 -8.49
CA TRP A 105 -0.20 -0.82 -7.49
C TRP A 105 -1.02 0.41 -7.86
N SER A 106 -1.56 1.06 -6.84
CA SER A 106 -2.18 2.37 -7.01
C SER A 106 -1.85 3.28 -5.83
N SER A 107 -1.80 4.59 -6.05
CA SER A 107 -1.68 5.55 -4.94
C SER A 107 -2.80 6.58 -4.94
N PHE A 108 -3.14 7.02 -3.73
CA PHE A 108 -4.23 7.94 -3.45
C PHE A 108 -3.76 9.01 -2.48
N THR A 109 -4.08 10.25 -2.80
CA THR A 109 -3.84 11.37 -1.90
C THR A 109 -5.03 11.55 -0.97
N MET A 110 -4.73 11.73 0.31
CA MET A 110 -5.68 11.87 1.41
C MET A 110 -5.46 13.23 2.09
N PRO A 111 -6.15 14.29 1.64
CA PRO A 111 -5.91 15.63 2.18
C PRO A 111 -6.36 15.78 3.62
N GLN A 112 -5.54 16.45 4.43
CA GLN A 112 -5.79 16.71 5.86
C GLN A 112 -6.23 15.47 6.66
N CYS A 113 -5.68 14.30 6.33
CA CYS A 113 -6.04 13.03 6.95
C CYS A 113 -5.15 12.66 8.14
N TYR A 114 -3.89 13.09 8.16
CA TYR A 114 -3.02 12.84 9.32
C TYR A 114 -3.14 13.96 10.35
N VAL A 115 -3.53 13.59 11.57
CA VAL A 115 -3.64 14.52 12.70
C VAL A 115 -2.25 14.76 13.29
N ASN A 116 -1.60 15.87 12.93
CA ASN A 116 -0.27 16.22 13.39
C ASN A 116 -0.30 17.12 14.65
N THR A 117 -1.37 17.08 15.45
CA THR A 117 -1.57 18.01 16.58
C THR A 117 -0.62 17.82 17.77
N THR A 118 0.13 16.72 17.85
CA THR A 118 1.09 16.49 18.95
C THR A 118 2.19 17.55 18.97
N ASN A 119 2.69 17.92 17.78
CA ASN A 119 3.85 18.80 17.61
C ASN A 119 3.67 19.81 16.46
N GLY A 120 2.75 19.54 15.54
CA GLY A 120 2.41 20.44 14.44
C GLY A 120 1.68 21.68 14.93
N SER A 121 1.87 22.80 14.24
CA SER A 121 1.26 24.07 14.60
C SER A 121 0.68 24.80 13.38
N GLY A 122 -0.31 25.67 13.63
CA GLY A 122 -0.96 26.44 12.57
C GLY A 122 -1.62 25.53 11.53
N ALA A 123 -1.26 25.75 10.25
CA ALA A 123 -1.77 24.96 9.12
C ALA A 123 -1.37 23.47 9.22
N TYR A 124 -0.27 23.15 9.90
CA TYR A 124 0.28 21.80 10.00
C TYR A 124 -0.27 20.97 11.17
N THR A 125 -1.38 21.41 11.77
CA THR A 125 -2.08 20.60 12.79
C THR A 125 -2.83 19.42 12.17
N ALA A 126 -3.16 19.52 10.88
CA ALA A 126 -3.59 18.41 10.03
C ALA A 126 -2.86 18.54 8.70
N VAL A 127 -2.28 17.44 8.23
CA VAL A 127 -1.46 17.39 7.00
C VAL A 127 -1.98 16.27 6.11
N GLY A 128 -1.64 16.35 4.83
CA GLY A 128 -2.04 15.35 3.87
C GLY A 128 -1.27 14.03 4.06
N ALA A 129 -1.87 12.95 3.60
CA ALA A 129 -1.27 11.62 3.62
C ALA A 129 -1.37 10.96 2.24
N VAL A 130 -0.52 9.96 2.00
CA VAL A 130 -0.56 9.14 0.78
C VAL A 130 -0.86 7.70 1.18
N LEU A 131 -1.81 7.10 0.50
CA LEU A 131 -2.14 5.69 0.63
C LEU A 131 -1.75 4.97 -0.66
N PHE A 132 -0.88 3.98 -0.54
CA PHE A 132 -0.56 3.05 -1.62
C PHE A 132 -1.30 1.75 -1.39
N MET A 133 -1.89 1.22 -2.45
CA MET A 133 -2.65 -0.02 -2.46
C MET A 133 -1.93 -1.02 -3.35
N TYR A 134 -1.61 -2.20 -2.80
CA TYR A 134 -1.20 -3.35 -3.57
C TYR A 134 -2.40 -4.25 -3.81
N HIS A 135 -2.62 -4.60 -5.08
CA HIS A 135 -3.69 -5.47 -5.55
C HIS A 135 -3.10 -6.54 -6.47
N PRO A 136 -2.63 -7.68 -5.94
CA PRO A 136 -1.95 -8.71 -6.73
C PRO A 136 -2.85 -9.36 -7.79
N HIS A 137 -4.17 -9.23 -7.64
CA HIS A 137 -5.19 -9.75 -8.55
C HIS A 137 -5.64 -8.72 -9.58
N GLY A 138 -4.88 -7.64 -9.74
CA GLY A 138 -5.10 -6.60 -10.74
C GLY A 138 -5.88 -5.40 -10.21
N ARG A 139 -5.78 -4.30 -10.97
CA ARG A 139 -6.37 -3.02 -10.60
C ARG A 139 -7.89 -3.11 -10.41
N PRO A 140 -8.42 -2.60 -9.28
CA PRO A 140 -9.84 -2.45 -9.03
C PRO A 140 -10.66 -1.82 -10.17
N VAL A 141 -11.83 -2.40 -10.47
CA VAL A 141 -12.82 -1.88 -11.45
C VAL A 141 -13.67 -0.70 -10.95
N GLY A 142 -13.58 -0.35 -9.67
CA GLY A 142 -14.44 0.67 -9.08
C GLY A 142 -13.78 1.41 -7.92
N PRO A 143 -14.57 2.16 -7.14
CA PRO A 143 -14.04 3.12 -6.20
C PRO A 143 -13.28 2.47 -5.06
N VAL A 144 -12.06 2.94 -4.80
CA VAL A 144 -11.38 2.70 -3.53
C VAL A 144 -12.01 3.63 -2.49
N VAL A 145 -12.47 3.07 -1.38
CA VAL A 145 -13.24 3.80 -0.36
C VAL A 145 -12.43 3.83 0.93
N ILE A 146 -11.94 5.01 1.31
CA ILE A 146 -11.21 5.17 2.57
C ILE A 146 -12.24 5.50 3.65
N THR A 147 -12.50 4.55 4.55
CA THR A 147 -13.57 4.69 5.55
C THR A 147 -13.08 5.32 6.84
N GLU A 148 -11.82 5.08 7.21
CA GLU A 148 -11.22 5.59 8.44
C GLU A 148 -9.77 6.02 8.20
N ASP A 149 -9.40 7.18 8.75
CA ASP A 149 -8.02 7.73 8.83
C ASP A 149 -7.64 8.05 10.29
N GLY A 150 -8.49 7.66 11.24
CA GLY A 150 -8.37 8.04 12.66
C GLY A 150 -8.98 9.41 13.00
N SER A 151 -9.58 10.13 12.05
CA SER A 151 -10.24 11.44 12.26
C SER A 151 -11.76 11.35 12.51
N GLY A 152 -12.36 10.15 12.45
CA GLY A 152 -13.78 9.92 12.77
C GLY A 152 -14.79 10.46 11.75
N THR A 153 -14.36 10.81 10.54
CA THR A 153 -15.23 11.23 9.42
C THR A 153 -14.87 10.41 8.17
N PRO A 154 -15.82 9.85 7.39
CA PRO A 154 -15.51 9.21 6.10
C PRO A 154 -15.12 10.30 5.10
N LYS A 155 -13.86 10.34 4.63
CA LYS A 155 -13.37 11.53 3.92
C LYS A 155 -13.10 11.42 2.42
N LYS A 156 -13.02 10.25 1.79
CA LYS A 156 -13.07 10.20 0.31
C LYS A 156 -13.35 8.82 -0.26
N LYS A 157 -14.19 8.79 -1.31
CA LYS A 157 -14.19 7.72 -2.31
C LYS A 157 -13.28 8.21 -3.43
N THR A 158 -12.12 7.61 -3.61
CA THR A 158 -11.34 7.81 -4.85
C THR A 158 -11.95 6.85 -5.85
N ASP A 159 -12.85 7.34 -6.69
CA ASP A 159 -13.66 6.46 -7.55
C ASP A 159 -12.90 5.83 -8.72
N GLY A 160 -11.56 5.94 -8.71
CA GLY A 160 -10.69 5.52 -9.80
C GLY A 160 -10.78 6.44 -11.02
N THR A 161 -11.76 7.36 -11.07
CA THR A 161 -12.02 8.28 -12.19
C THR A 161 -11.42 9.68 -12.00
N GLU A 162 -10.81 9.93 -10.85
CA GLU A 162 -10.04 11.14 -10.56
C GLU A 162 -8.68 11.08 -11.27
N GLY A 163 -8.71 11.14 -12.61
CA GLY A 163 -7.52 11.27 -13.47
C GLY A 163 -6.80 9.97 -13.84
N GLY A 164 -7.30 8.79 -13.46
CA GLY A 164 -6.72 7.48 -13.81
C GLY A 164 -7.69 6.57 -14.58
N GLU A 165 -7.16 5.57 -15.30
CA GLU A 165 -8.00 4.52 -15.88
C GLU A 165 -8.53 3.59 -14.78
N ALA A 166 -9.83 3.27 -14.79
CA ALA A 166 -10.35 2.21 -13.92
C ALA A 166 -9.76 0.86 -14.37
N GLY A 167 -9.40 0.00 -13.41
CA GLY A 167 -8.95 -1.35 -13.72
C GLY A 167 -10.09 -2.26 -14.15
N ALA A 168 -9.80 -3.56 -14.29
CA ALA A 168 -10.78 -4.57 -14.67
C ALA A 168 -11.01 -5.63 -13.59
N SER A 169 -10.26 -5.60 -12.49
CA SER A 169 -10.35 -6.61 -11.45
C SER A 169 -11.56 -6.39 -10.56
N THR A 170 -12.22 -7.51 -10.26
CA THR A 170 -13.30 -7.58 -9.25
C THR A 170 -12.83 -8.27 -7.97
N SER A 171 -11.55 -8.66 -7.90
CA SER A 171 -10.98 -9.29 -6.72
C SER A 171 -10.89 -8.28 -5.57
N LYS A 172 -11.16 -8.77 -4.37
CA LYS A 172 -11.10 -8.03 -3.10
C LYS A 172 -10.23 -8.76 -2.09
N GLU A 173 -9.52 -9.79 -2.53
CA GLU A 173 -8.64 -10.61 -1.71
C GLU A 173 -7.19 -10.09 -1.81
N ASP A 174 -6.38 -10.42 -0.80
CA ASP A 174 -4.94 -10.16 -0.75
C ASP A 174 -4.57 -8.68 -0.98
N ILE A 175 -5.36 -7.75 -0.43
CA ILE A 175 -5.08 -6.31 -0.51
C ILE A 175 -4.13 -5.89 0.60
N TYR A 176 -3.15 -5.08 0.25
CA TYR A 176 -2.22 -4.48 1.20
C TYR A 176 -2.17 -2.97 1.03
N TRP A 177 -1.90 -2.28 2.13
CA TRP A 177 -1.88 -0.83 2.20
C TRP A 177 -0.54 -0.35 2.75
N ILE A 178 -0.01 0.76 2.20
CA ILE A 178 1.09 1.51 2.79
C ILE A 178 0.61 2.95 2.97
N TYR A 179 0.65 3.44 4.20
CA TYR A 179 0.27 4.80 4.54
C TYR A 179 1.52 5.62 4.85
N TYR A 180 1.65 6.78 4.23
CA TYR A 180 2.66 7.78 4.54
C TYR A 180 2.01 9.09 4.99
N ALA A 181 2.57 9.76 5.99
CA ALA A 181 2.29 11.16 6.27
C ALA A 181 3.51 11.88 6.87
N PRO A 182 3.73 13.16 6.52
CA PRO A 182 4.70 13.98 7.23
C PRO A 182 4.19 14.28 8.65
N ARG A 183 5.11 14.61 9.55
CA ARG A 183 4.79 15.04 10.90
C ARG A 183 5.85 15.99 11.42
N THR A 184 5.53 16.65 12.52
CA THR A 184 6.52 17.46 13.23
C THR A 184 7.08 16.65 14.39
N SER A 185 8.40 16.60 14.50
CA SER A 185 9.07 15.96 15.64
C SER A 185 8.99 16.86 16.87
N VAL A 186 9.23 16.31 18.06
CA VAL A 186 9.32 17.10 19.29
C VAL A 186 10.44 18.15 19.19
N ALA A 187 11.59 17.76 18.62
CA ALA A 187 12.74 18.64 18.42
C ALA A 187 12.48 19.71 17.33
N GLY A 188 11.71 19.36 16.31
CA GLY A 188 11.23 20.26 15.26
C GLY A 188 10.37 21.36 15.84
N ALA A 189 9.33 20.98 16.58
CA ALA A 189 8.43 21.90 17.24
C ALA A 189 9.16 22.84 18.22
N ALA A 190 10.07 22.31 19.04
CA ALA A 190 10.88 23.12 19.95
C ALA A 190 11.78 24.14 19.23
N ALA A 191 12.17 23.85 17.99
CA ALA A 191 12.94 24.74 17.12
C ALA A 191 12.07 25.61 16.20
N GLY A 192 10.74 25.56 16.32
CA GLY A 192 9.81 26.30 15.47
C GLY A 192 9.70 25.79 14.02
N ARG A 193 10.14 24.55 13.76
CA ARG A 193 10.05 23.88 12.46
C ARG A 193 8.75 23.09 12.34
N GLN A 194 8.38 22.76 11.10
CA GLN A 194 7.21 21.96 10.76
C GLN A 194 7.65 20.86 9.79
N THR A 195 6.92 19.74 9.79
CA THR A 195 7.11 18.61 8.86
C THR A 195 8.57 18.13 8.73
N ASP A 196 9.33 18.16 9.82
CA ASP A 196 10.74 17.73 9.90
C ASP A 196 10.89 16.23 10.18
N SER A 197 9.79 15.50 10.19
CA SER A 197 9.70 14.06 10.42
C SER A 197 8.58 13.47 9.56
N PHE A 198 8.47 12.15 9.52
CA PHE A 198 7.34 11.44 8.92
C PHE A 198 7.04 10.12 9.63
N VAL A 199 5.83 9.62 9.38
CA VAL A 199 5.38 8.28 9.77
C VAL A 199 5.00 7.48 8.54
N MET A 200 5.28 6.19 8.59
CA MET A 200 4.87 5.26 7.57
C MET A 200 4.54 3.90 8.17
N ALA A 201 3.40 3.34 7.80
CA ALA A 201 2.99 2.01 8.26
C ALA A 201 2.33 1.22 7.13
N ALA A 202 2.25 -0.09 7.29
CA ALA A 202 1.58 -0.97 6.33
C ALA A 202 0.54 -1.86 7.01
N TRP A 203 -0.49 -2.24 6.23
CA TRP A 203 -1.57 -3.11 6.66
C TRP A 203 -1.83 -4.19 5.62
N VAL A 204 -2.38 -5.30 6.07
CA VAL A 204 -3.04 -6.31 5.23
C VAL A 204 -4.53 -6.27 5.52
N ASP A 205 -5.33 -6.24 4.46
CA ASP A 205 -6.77 -6.39 4.55
C ASP A 205 -7.11 -7.85 4.87
N VAL A 206 -7.93 -8.05 5.90
CA VAL A 206 -8.38 -9.37 6.36
C VAL A 206 -9.90 -9.46 6.45
N GLN A 207 -10.62 -8.44 5.93
CA GLN A 207 -12.05 -8.30 6.13
C GLN A 207 -12.83 -9.26 5.21
N GLU A 208 -13.76 -10.01 5.81
CA GLU A 208 -14.66 -10.90 5.09
C GLU A 208 -15.93 -10.12 4.69
N GLY A 209 -16.12 -9.83 3.40
CA GLY A 209 -17.37 -9.22 2.90
C GLY A 209 -17.29 -7.86 2.20
N ASP A 210 -16.18 -7.60 1.51
CA ASP A 210 -16.09 -6.66 0.38
C ASP A 210 -16.15 -5.16 0.68
N ASN A 211 -14.98 -4.53 0.68
CA ASN A 211 -14.80 -3.29 -0.05
C ASN A 211 -13.30 -3.05 -0.28
N TRP A 212 -12.90 -2.38 -1.37
CA TRP A 212 -11.53 -1.84 -1.46
C TRP A 212 -11.39 -0.69 -0.47
N THR A 213 -11.36 -1.05 0.80
CA THR A 213 -11.49 -0.13 1.91
C THR A 213 -10.32 -0.28 2.84
N PHE A 214 -9.70 0.86 3.08
CA PHE A 214 -8.73 1.02 4.13
C PHE A 214 -9.44 1.43 5.42
N GLY A 215 -9.27 0.61 6.46
CA GLY A 215 -9.77 0.87 7.82
C GLY A 215 -8.65 1.14 8.83
N GLY A 216 -7.39 1.02 8.44
CA GLY A 216 -6.25 1.40 9.28
C GLY A 216 -6.14 2.90 9.52
N SER A 217 -5.32 3.30 10.50
CA SER A 217 -5.00 4.72 10.73
C SER A 217 -3.68 4.90 11.47
N ILE A 218 -3.15 6.12 11.53
CA ILE A 218 -2.00 6.46 12.39
C ILE A 218 -2.43 7.58 13.33
N ALA A 219 -2.34 7.33 14.63
CA ALA A 219 -2.69 8.32 15.66
C ALA A 219 -1.73 9.52 15.63
N ALA A 220 -2.10 10.62 16.30
CA ALA A 220 -1.31 11.86 16.27
C ALA A 220 0.11 11.74 16.87
N ASN A 221 0.32 10.75 17.74
CA ASN A 221 1.65 10.41 18.26
C ASN A 221 2.47 9.57 17.26
N GLY A 222 1.86 9.12 16.16
CA GLY A 222 2.41 8.29 15.09
C GLY A 222 2.29 6.79 15.30
N THR A 223 1.52 6.34 16.29
CA THR A 223 1.26 4.92 16.50
C THR A 223 0.22 4.42 15.49
N PRO A 224 0.52 3.38 14.69
CA PRO A 224 -0.46 2.76 13.81
C PRO A 224 -1.58 2.08 14.61
N ALA A 225 -2.80 2.16 14.08
CA ALA A 225 -3.97 1.48 14.58
C ALA A 225 -4.55 0.57 13.48
N ALA A 226 -4.95 -0.63 13.89
CA ALA A 226 -5.48 -1.67 13.01
C ALA A 226 -6.82 -1.28 12.36
N GLY A 227 -7.74 -0.72 13.16
CA GLY A 227 -9.13 -0.51 12.73
C GLY A 227 -9.76 -1.84 12.33
N THR A 228 -10.17 -1.97 11.07
CA THR A 228 -10.69 -3.22 10.48
C THR A 228 -9.64 -4.04 9.74
N ASP A 229 -8.44 -3.50 9.54
CA ASP A 229 -7.31 -4.18 8.88
C ASP A 229 -6.30 -4.68 9.93
N VAL A 230 -5.25 -5.39 9.49
CA VAL A 230 -4.17 -5.84 10.39
C VAL A 230 -2.88 -5.08 10.07
N VAL A 231 -2.29 -4.45 11.09
CA VAL A 231 -0.98 -3.80 10.97
C VAL A 231 0.10 -4.85 10.70
N ILE A 232 0.98 -4.58 9.75
CA ILE A 232 2.20 -5.36 9.54
C ILE A 232 3.27 -4.78 10.47
N ASP A 233 3.44 -5.37 11.65
CA ASP A 233 4.19 -4.79 12.76
C ASP A 233 5.63 -4.37 12.42
N ASP A 234 6.30 -5.13 11.55
CA ASP A 234 7.68 -4.84 11.16
C ASP A 234 7.80 -3.84 9.99
N LEU A 235 6.67 -3.41 9.43
CA LEU A 235 6.54 -2.31 8.48
C LEU A 235 5.90 -1.09 9.13
N SER A 236 6.39 -0.72 10.31
CA SER A 236 6.04 0.52 11.01
C SER A 236 7.29 1.34 11.26
N TYR A 237 7.30 2.58 10.80
CA TYR A 237 8.45 3.47 10.89
C TYR A 237 8.02 4.88 11.24
N MET A 238 8.78 5.48 12.15
CA MET A 238 8.71 6.89 12.48
C MET A 238 10.11 7.44 12.48
N ARG A 239 10.32 8.47 11.67
CA ARG A 239 11.54 9.28 11.71
C ARG A 239 11.44 10.19 12.93
N ASP A 240 12.51 10.36 13.71
CA ASP A 240 12.60 11.40 14.76
C ASP A 240 11.30 11.58 15.59
N PRO A 241 10.95 10.61 16.46
CA PRO A 241 9.65 10.54 17.12
C PRO A 241 9.28 11.77 17.98
#